data_AF-A0A8X7RPH0-F1
#
_entry.id   AF-A0A8X7RPH0-F1
#
_cell.length_a   1.000
_cell.length_b   1.000
_cell.length_c   1.000
_cell.angle_alpha   90.00
_cell.angle_beta   90.00
_cell.angle_gamma   90.00
#
_symmetry.space_group_name_H-M   'P 1'
#
loop_
_entity.id
_entity.type
_entity.pdbx_description
1 polymer ?
#
loop_
_entity_poly.entity_id
_entity_poly.type
_entity_poly.pdbx_seq_one_letter_code
_entity_poly.pdbx_strand_id
1 'polypeptide(L)'
;MSKEFCKGLLQSEELYKYILETSVYPRQPEALKELRNITCNHPEAVMATAPDAGQLMGMLLNLVNAKKTIEVGVFTGYSLLLTALTIPEDGKNLEI
;
A
#
# COMPACT_ATOMS: atom_id res chain seq x y z
N MET A 1 -9.26 13.04 19.20
CA MET A 1 -7.81 12.91 19.44
C MET A 1 -7.55 11.51 19.98
N SER A 2 -7.56 10.52 19.11
CA SER A 2 -7.10 9.16 19.36
C SER A 2 -7.05 8.49 18.00
N LYS A 3 -5.88 8.02 17.60
CA LYS A 3 -5.63 6.97 16.58
C LYS A 3 -4.11 6.90 16.42
N GLU A 4 -3.44 6.46 17.49
CA GLU A 4 -2.11 5.86 17.40
C GLU A 4 -2.26 4.55 16.62
N PHE A 5 -2.33 4.63 15.29
CA PHE A 5 -2.28 3.45 14.43
C PHE A 5 -1.30 3.73 13.30
N CYS A 6 -0.02 3.67 13.65
CA CYS A 6 1.10 3.39 12.76
C CYS A 6 2.41 3.30 13.57
N LYS A 7 2.48 2.41 14.57
CA LYS A 7 3.80 1.97 15.04
C LYS A 7 4.36 1.05 13.98
N GLY A 8 5.22 1.57 13.11
CA GLY A 8 6.04 0.74 12.24
C GLY A 8 6.93 -0.21 13.08
N LEU A 9 7.55 -1.20 12.46
CA LEU A 9 8.45 -2.14 13.14
C LEU A 9 9.79 -1.52 13.58
N LEU A 10 9.99 -0.23 13.31
CA LEU A 10 11.24 0.47 13.53
C LEU A 10 11.37 0.95 14.97
N GLN A 11 12.61 1.26 15.36
CA GLN A 11 12.97 1.66 16.72
C GLN A 11 12.23 2.92 17.24
N SER A 12 11.70 3.77 16.37
CA SER A 12 10.96 4.97 16.75
C SER A 12 9.90 5.33 15.71
N GLU A 13 8.84 6.01 16.16
CA GLU A 13 7.76 6.49 15.29
C GLU A 13 8.24 7.62 14.38
N GLU A 14 9.15 8.47 14.86
CA GLU A 14 9.75 9.56 14.11
C GLU A 14 10.55 9.04 12.92
N LEU A 15 11.29 7.94 13.10
CA LEU A 15 12.02 7.31 12.01
C LEU A 15 11.09 6.74 10.94
N TYR A 16 10.00 6.08 11.37
CA TYR A 16 8.99 5.57 10.44
C TYR A 16 8.30 6.72 9.68
N LYS A 17 7.91 7.77 10.39
CA LYS A 17 7.33 8.99 9.80
C LYS A 17 8.29 9.65 8.82
N TYR A 18 9.58 9.74 9.15
CA TYR A 18 10.61 10.27 8.26
C TYR A 18 10.67 9.50 6.93
N ILE A 19 10.67 8.17 6.96
CA ILE A 19 10.66 7.35 5.74
C ILE A 19 9.40 7.63 4.92
N LEU A 20 8.24 7.66 5.58
CA LEU A 20 6.97 7.88 4.91
C LEU A 20 6.91 9.26 4.24
N GLU A 21 7.28 10.32 4.94
CA GLU A 21 7.20 11.70 4.45
C GLU A 21 8.24 12.02 3.38
N THR A 22 9.44 11.43 3.46
CA THR A 22 10.54 11.74 2.53
C THR A 22 10.58 10.84 1.30
N SER A 23 10.20 9.56 1.44
CA SER A 23 10.46 8.54 0.41
C SER A 23 9.20 7.87 -0.12
N VAL A 24 8.12 7.81 0.66
CA VAL A 24 6.90 7.07 0.30
C VAL A 24 5.82 8.00 -0.23
N TYR A 25 5.29 8.90 0.60
CA TYR A 25 4.17 9.78 0.25
C TYR A 25 4.42 10.66 -0.98
N PRO A 26 5.61 11.25 -1.20
CA PRO A 26 5.87 12.05 -2.39
C PRO A 26 5.78 11.25 -3.70
N ARG A 27 5.89 9.92 -3.63
CA ARG A 27 5.85 9.01 -4.78
C ARG A 27 4.55 8.20 -4.84
N GLN A 28 3.66 8.38 -3.88
CA GLN A 28 2.41 7.63 -3.81
C GLN A 28 1.43 8.15 -4.87
N PRO A 29 0.87 7.29 -5.74
CA PRO A 29 -0.22 7.67 -6.64
C PRO A 29 -1.43 8.23 -5.87
N GLU A 30 -2.06 9.28 -6.39
CA GLU A 30 -3.16 9.97 -5.69
C GLU A 30 -4.33 9.01 -5.40
N ALA A 31 -4.66 8.09 -6.32
CA ALA A 31 -5.70 7.09 -6.13
C ALA A 31 -5.45 6.19 -4.88
N LEU A 32 -4.19 5.83 -4.60
CA LEU A 32 -3.84 5.08 -3.39
C LEU A 32 -3.93 5.93 -2.13
N LYS A 33 -3.62 7.23 -2.23
CA LYS A 33 -3.76 8.16 -1.10
C LYS A 33 -5.23 8.39 -0.75
N GLU A 34 -6.08 8.55 -1.75
CA GLU A 34 -7.54 8.64 -1.60
C GLU A 34 -8.10 7.36 -0.95
N LEU A 35 -7.76 6.19 -1.50
CA LEU A 35 -8.20 4.91 -0.96
C LEU A 35 -7.77 4.74 0.50
N ARG A 36 -6.51 5.07 0.83
CA ARG A 36 -6.03 5.03 2.21
C ARG A 36 -6.84 5.91 3.14
N ASN A 37 -7.15 7.14 2.73
CA ASN A 37 -7.94 8.06 3.55
C ASN A 37 -9.36 7.53 3.80
N ILE A 38 -9.95 6.86 2.80
CA ILE A 38 -11.24 6.17 2.94
C ILE A 38 -11.10 5.01 3.93
N THR A 39 -10.10 4.15 3.75
CA THR A 39 -9.85 2.98 4.61
C THR A 39 -9.57 3.36 6.06
N CYS A 40 -8.92 4.51 6.35
CA CYS A 40 -8.68 4.98 7.71
C CYS A 40 -9.96 5.21 8.55
N ASN A 41 -11.12 5.32 7.89
CA ASN A 41 -12.42 5.45 8.55
C ASN A 41 -13.12 4.09 8.75
N HIS A 42 -12.60 3.00 8.17
CA HIS A 42 -13.13 1.65 8.37
C HIS A 42 -12.86 1.15 9.80
N PRO A 43 -13.80 0.46 10.47
CA PRO A 43 -13.58 -0.10 11.82
C PRO A 43 -12.34 -1.00 11.91
N GLU A 44 -12.07 -1.75 10.83
CA GLU A 44 -10.93 -2.67 10.72
C GLU A 44 -9.77 -2.08 9.91
N ALA A 45 -9.58 -0.75 9.93
CA ALA A 45 -8.51 -0.06 9.19
C ALA A 45 -7.10 -0.63 9.44
N VAL A 46 -6.88 -1.30 10.57
CA VAL A 46 -5.62 -1.98 10.93
C VAL A 46 -5.22 -3.07 9.93
N MET A 47 -6.17 -3.63 9.17
CA MET A 47 -5.89 -4.66 8.15
C MET A 47 -5.32 -4.08 6.85
N ALA A 48 -5.32 -2.75 6.69
CA ALA A 48 -4.82 -2.11 5.49
C ALA A 48 -3.31 -2.32 5.30
N THR A 49 -2.90 -2.56 4.06
CA THR A 49 -1.48 -2.59 3.70
C THR A 49 -0.82 -1.24 3.99
N ALA A 50 0.33 -1.26 4.67
CA ALA A 50 1.10 -0.07 4.97
C ALA A 50 1.69 0.57 3.69
N PRO A 51 1.72 1.91 3.55
CA PRO A 51 2.15 2.56 2.31
C PRO A 51 3.58 2.24 1.87
N ASP A 52 4.49 2.06 2.82
CA ASP A 52 5.88 1.67 2.60
C ASP A 52 6.00 0.22 2.10
N ALA A 53 5.25 -0.71 2.70
CA ALA A 53 5.12 -2.08 2.21
C ALA A 53 4.54 -2.12 0.79
N GLY A 54 3.53 -1.30 0.51
CA GLY A 54 2.99 -1.10 -0.83
C GLY A 54 4.06 -0.63 -1.82
N GLN A 55 4.85 0.39 -1.47
CA GLN A 55 5.94 0.88 -2.32
C GLN A 55 6.97 -0.23 -2.64
N LEU A 56 7.32 -1.06 -1.66
CA LEU A 56 8.18 -2.24 -1.88
C LEU A 56 7.53 -3.24 -2.85
N MET A 57 6.25 -3.57 -2.67
CA MET A 57 5.52 -4.47 -3.58
C MET A 57 5.54 -3.95 -5.02
N GLY A 58 5.29 -2.65 -5.21
CA GLY A 58 5.34 -2.02 -6.54
C GLY A 58 6.73 -2.09 -7.18
N MET A 59 7.78 -1.91 -6.39
CA MET A 59 9.16 -2.12 -6.86
C MET A 59 9.39 -3.58 -7.28
N LEU A 60 8.97 -4.56 -6.48
CA LEU A 60 9.15 -5.99 -6.77
C LEU A 60 8.40 -6.41 -8.04
N LEU A 61 7.13 -5.98 -8.20
CA LEU A 61 6.32 -6.25 -9.38
C LEU A 61 7.00 -5.74 -10.67
N ASN A 62 7.57 -4.54 -10.63
CA ASN A 62 8.32 -3.97 -11.75
C ASN A 62 9.61 -4.75 -12.04
N LEU A 63 10.39 -5.08 -11.01
CA LEU A 63 11.66 -5.81 -11.17
C LEU A 63 11.48 -7.19 -11.82
N VAL A 64 10.36 -7.86 -11.55
CA VAL A 64 10.06 -9.18 -12.14
C VAL A 64 9.22 -9.09 -13.41
N ASN A 65 8.87 -7.89 -13.86
CA ASN A 65 7.98 -7.64 -15.00
C ASN A 65 6.67 -8.47 -14.89
N ALA A 66 6.01 -8.36 -13.73
CA ALA A 66 4.82 -9.13 -13.43
C ALA A 66 3.67 -8.82 -14.40
N LYS A 67 3.03 -9.88 -14.93
CA LYS A 67 1.84 -9.77 -15.81
C LYS A 67 0.63 -10.55 -15.32
N LYS A 68 0.83 -11.57 -14.50
CA LYS A 68 -0.22 -12.38 -13.90
C LYS A 68 0.08 -12.51 -12.42
N THR A 69 -0.78 -11.93 -11.60
CA THR A 69 -0.64 -11.93 -10.15
C THR A 69 -1.86 -12.59 -9.52
N ILE A 70 -1.70 -13.04 -8.28
CA ILE A 70 -2.80 -13.51 -7.45
C ILE A 70 -2.68 -12.80 -6.10
N GLU A 71 -3.80 -12.30 -5.59
CA GLU A 71 -3.91 -11.67 -4.29
C GLU A 71 -4.97 -12.41 -3.47
N VAL A 72 -4.55 -12.96 -2.33
CA VAL A 72 -5.46 -13.65 -1.39
C VAL A 72 -5.58 -12.76 -0.17
N GLY A 73 -6.78 -12.23 0.08
CA GLY A 73 -7.04 -11.22 1.11
C GLY A 73 -6.91 -9.80 0.57
N VAL A 74 -8.01 -9.26 0.03
CA VAL A 74 -8.08 -7.94 -0.60
C VAL A 74 -8.41 -6.81 0.37
N PHE A 75 -9.26 -7.10 1.37
CA PHE A 75 -9.88 -6.10 2.25
C PHE A 75 -10.48 -4.92 1.46
N THR A 76 -10.01 -3.68 1.70
CA THR A 76 -10.45 -2.47 1.00
C THR A 76 -9.68 -2.22 -0.30
N GLY A 77 -8.73 -3.08 -0.65
CA GLY A 77 -8.09 -3.11 -1.97
C GLY A 77 -6.86 -2.22 -2.14
N TYR A 78 -6.16 -1.81 -1.08
CA TYR A 78 -4.96 -0.98 -1.23
C TYR A 78 -3.84 -1.71 -1.99
N SER A 79 -3.53 -2.95 -1.60
CA SER A 79 -2.55 -3.82 -2.30
C SER A 79 -3.02 -4.19 -3.70
N LEU A 80 -4.31 -4.46 -3.86
CA LEU A 80 -4.94 -4.75 -5.16
C LEU A 80 -4.81 -3.57 -6.14
N LEU A 81 -5.16 -2.36 -5.71
CA LEU A 81 -5.04 -1.15 -6.50
C LEU A 81 -3.57 -0.86 -6.84
N LEU A 82 -2.67 -1.02 -5.87
CA LEU A 82 -1.24 -0.84 -6.11
C LEU A 82 -0.71 -1.81 -7.17
N THR A 83 -1.11 -3.08 -7.10
CA THR A 83 -0.74 -4.10 -8.07
C THR A 83 -1.26 -3.74 -9.45
N ALA A 84 -2.54 -3.36 -9.56
CA ALA A 84 -3.17 -2.97 -10.82
C ALA A 84 -2.50 -1.73 -11.46
N LEU A 85 -2.08 -0.75 -10.65
CA LEU A 85 -1.36 0.43 -11.14
C LEU A 85 0.08 0.15 -11.55
N THR A 86 0.65 -0.99 -11.13
CA THR A 86 2.06 -1.32 -11.36
C THR A 86 2.25 -2.25 -12.56
N ILE A 87 1.38 -3.25 -12.73
CA ILE A 87 1.50 -4.19 -13.84
C ILE A 87 1.12 -3.52 -15.18
N PRO A 88 1.57 -4.05 -16.33
CA PRO A 88 1.19 -3.54 -17.64
C PRO A 88 -0.33 -3.50 -17.87
N GLU A 89 -0.79 -2.71 -18.83
CA GLU A 89 -2.23 -2.58 -19.18
C GLU A 89 -2.89 -3.93 -19.57
N ASP A 90 -2.11 -4.86 -20.17
CA ASP A 90 -2.56 -6.22 -20.48
C ASP A 90 -2.44 -7.21 -19.30
N GLY A 91 -2.00 -6.72 -18.14
CA GLY A 91 -1.81 -7.47 -16.91
C GLY A 91 -3.13 -7.95 -16.33
N LYS A 92 -3.08 -9.10 -15.64
CA LYS A 92 -4.23 -9.69 -14.95
C LYS A 92 -3.89 -9.93 -13.50
N ASN A 93 -4.72 -9.42 -12.61
CA ASN A 93 -4.73 -9.79 -11.21
C ASN A 93 -5.92 -10.72 -10.95
N LEU A 94 -5.69 -11.78 -10.17
CA LEU A 94 -6.76 -12.63 -9.66
C LEU A 94 -6.87 -12.40 -8.16
N GLU A 95 -8.00 -11.88 -7.73
CA GLU A 95 -8.30 -11.63 -6.33
C GLU A 95 -9.22 -12.68 -5.71
N ILE A 96 -8.91 -13.10 -4.47
CA ILE A 96 -9.68 -14.09 -3.68
C ILE A 96 -9.90 -13.59 -2.25
#